data_AF-A0AA87QCD3-F1
#
_entry.id   AF-A0AA87QCD3-F1
#
_cell.length_a   1.000
_cell.length_b   1.000
_cell.length_c   1.000
_cell.angle_alpha   90.00
_cell.angle_beta   90.00
_cell.angle_gamma   90.00
#
_symmetry.space_group_name_H-M   'P 1'
#
loop_
_entity.id
_entity.type
_entity.pdbx_description
1 polymer ?
#
loop_
_entity_poly.entity_id
_entity_poly.type
_entity_poly.pdbx_seq_one_letter_code
_entity_poly.pdbx_strand_id
1 'polypeptide(L)'
;MSGCLSSPSYGTDKTAGVQLLDDLGDIASVSAATPKDKGVTYPNRPGLVLPAANQREALTAPQQTLASKDNPAWLESPEDARKRLAEEADQNKNDVNYRSPLAQADSGRNRKTEVEQTAAYRAARQDQAGTYDQRRYLIDPPQQYRQVSDPAALSDVGTPESKKEKQRKKDAEAAQQSNSSSWWKPFQ
;
A
#
# COMPACT_ATOMS: atom_id res chain seq x y z
N MET A 1 42.61 15.14 3.19
CA MET A 1 41.87 14.50 2.08
C MET A 1 41.94 12.99 2.29
N SER A 2 41.10 12.45 3.17
CA SER A 2 41.05 11.01 3.43
C SER A 2 40.07 10.40 2.44
N GLY A 3 40.60 9.71 1.43
CA GLY A 3 39.84 9.12 0.33
C GLY A 3 39.02 7.91 0.78
N CYS A 4 37.83 7.80 0.19
CA CYS A 4 36.85 6.74 0.36
C CYS A 4 37.45 5.35 0.04
N LEU A 5 37.88 4.63 1.07
CA LEU A 5 38.40 3.25 0.95
C LEU A 5 37.30 2.18 1.08
N SER A 6 36.02 2.55 1.19
CA SER A 6 34.92 1.60 1.12
C SER A 6 34.02 1.87 -0.08
N SER A 7 34.04 0.94 -1.03
CA SER A 7 33.04 0.89 -2.10
C SER A 7 31.67 0.57 -1.50
N PRO A 8 30.60 1.31 -1.85
CA PRO A 8 29.26 1.05 -1.34
C PRO A 8 28.76 -0.35 -1.69
N SER A 9 28.02 -0.99 -0.78
CA SER A 9 27.18 -2.14 -1.08
C SER A 9 25.73 -1.68 -1.18
N TYR A 10 25.16 -1.74 -2.38
CA TYR A 10 23.79 -1.27 -2.65
C TYR A 10 22.76 -2.34 -2.33
N GLY A 11 22.73 -2.79 -1.07
CA GLY A 11 21.76 -3.78 -0.60
C GLY A 11 22.03 -5.22 -1.06
N THR A 12 23.22 -5.48 -1.60
CA THR A 12 23.75 -6.83 -1.82
C THR A 12 24.91 -7.08 -0.85
N ASP A 13 25.19 -8.33 -0.49
CA ASP A 13 26.32 -8.67 0.39
C ASP A 13 27.71 -8.48 -0.29
N LYS A 14 27.73 -7.89 -1.49
CA LYS A 14 28.91 -7.66 -2.32
C LYS A 14 29.16 -6.16 -2.48
N THR A 15 30.44 -5.79 -2.56
CA THR A 15 30.82 -4.42 -2.88
C THR A 15 30.55 -4.11 -4.36
N ALA A 16 30.32 -2.83 -4.70
CA ALA A 16 30.07 -2.42 -6.08
C ALA A 16 31.12 -2.92 -7.09
N GLY A 17 32.40 -2.99 -6.70
CA GLY A 17 33.47 -3.50 -7.56
C GLY A 17 33.43 -5.01 -7.75
N VAL A 18 33.08 -5.77 -6.70
CA VAL A 18 32.92 -7.23 -6.78
C VAL A 18 31.68 -7.58 -7.61
N GLN A 19 30.58 -6.86 -7.42
CA GLN A 19 29.36 -7.03 -8.22
C GLN A 19 29.64 -6.79 -9.71
N LEU A 20 30.35 -5.70 -10.04
CA LEU A 20 30.72 -5.41 -11.43
C LEU A 20 31.56 -6.52 -12.07
N LEU A 21 32.55 -7.05 -11.34
CA LEU A 21 33.43 -8.08 -11.86
C LEU A 21 32.67 -9.40 -12.11
N ASP A 22 31.75 -9.73 -11.21
CA ASP A 22 30.87 -10.89 -11.32
C ASP A 22 29.91 -10.74 -12.52
N ASP A 23 29.27 -9.57 -12.65
CA ASP A 23 28.34 -9.27 -13.75
C ASP A 23 29.04 -9.36 -15.12
N LEU A 24 30.29 -8.86 -15.23
CA LEU A 24 31.08 -8.98 -16.44
C LEU A 24 31.51 -10.43 -16.74
N GLY A 25 31.83 -11.20 -15.70
CA GLY A 25 32.13 -12.62 -15.83
C GLY A 25 30.93 -13.41 -16.33
N ASP A 26 29.75 -13.14 -15.79
CA ASP A 26 28.48 -13.76 -16.20
C ASP A 26 28.14 -13.39 -17.66
N ILE A 27 28.25 -12.11 -18.05
CA ILE A 27 28.02 -11.68 -19.44
C ILE A 27 29.02 -12.34 -20.41
N ALA A 28 30.29 -12.45 -20.03
CA ALA A 28 31.30 -13.15 -20.83
C ALA A 28 30.99 -14.65 -20.94
N SER A 29 30.50 -15.27 -19.86
CA SER A 29 30.11 -16.69 -19.86
C SER A 29 28.89 -16.97 -20.75
N VAL A 30 27.90 -16.07 -20.75
CA VAL A 30 26.68 -16.18 -21.57
C VAL A 30 26.98 -15.93 -23.05
N SER A 31 27.97 -15.09 -23.37
CA SER A 31 28.39 -14.84 -24.75
C SER A 31 29.36 -15.89 -25.30
N ALA A 32 30.11 -16.57 -24.43
CA ALA A 32 31.01 -17.67 -24.81
C ALA A 32 30.29 -19.03 -24.84
N ALA A 33 29.24 -19.23 -24.04
CA ALA A 33 28.41 -20.41 -24.08
C ALA A 33 27.40 -20.31 -25.24
N THR A 34 27.73 -21.02 -26.32
CA THR A 34 26.90 -21.40 -27.47
C THR A 34 26.59 -20.34 -28.55
N PRO A 35 26.78 -20.69 -29.85
CA PRO A 35 26.28 -19.87 -30.95
C PRO A 35 24.76 -19.76 -30.87
N LYS A 36 24.23 -18.53 -31.00
CA LYS A 36 22.82 -18.32 -31.39
C LYS A 36 22.55 -19.14 -32.65
N ASP A 37 21.50 -19.94 -32.61
CA ASP A 37 20.96 -20.73 -33.74
C ASP A 37 21.50 -22.14 -33.96
N LYS A 38 21.56 -22.96 -32.90
CA LYS A 38 21.39 -24.41 -33.06
C LYS A 38 19.92 -24.82 -32.86
N GLY A 39 19.12 -24.58 -33.91
CA GLY A 39 17.86 -25.31 -34.11
C GLY A 39 16.64 -24.85 -33.31
N VAL A 40 16.55 -23.58 -32.90
CA VAL A 40 15.30 -23.05 -32.35
C VAL A 40 14.35 -22.75 -33.50
N THR A 41 13.48 -23.71 -33.83
CA THR A 41 12.37 -23.49 -34.75
C THR A 41 11.35 -22.58 -34.08
N TYR A 42 11.43 -21.28 -34.35
CA TYR A 42 10.39 -20.35 -33.93
C TYR A 42 9.11 -20.66 -34.72
N PRO A 43 7.98 -20.98 -34.06
CA PRO A 43 6.70 -21.03 -34.77
C PRO A 43 6.46 -19.65 -35.38
N ASN A 44 5.89 -19.64 -36.59
CA ASN A 44 5.64 -18.40 -37.31
C ASN A 44 4.80 -17.48 -36.41
N ARG A 45 5.31 -16.28 -36.13
CA ARG A 45 4.61 -15.34 -35.26
C ARG A 45 3.26 -15.05 -35.90
N PRO A 46 2.14 -15.10 -35.16
CA PRO A 46 0.86 -14.70 -35.72
C PRO A 46 1.03 -13.27 -36.26
N GLY A 47 0.60 -13.06 -37.51
CA GLY A 47 0.69 -11.76 -38.16
C GLY A 47 0.01 -10.68 -37.33
N LEU A 48 0.46 -9.43 -37.46
CA LEU A 48 -0.22 -8.32 -36.81
C LEU A 48 -1.70 -8.33 -37.21
N VAL A 49 -2.58 -8.28 -36.21
CA VAL A 49 -4.01 -8.07 -36.44
C VAL A 49 -4.16 -6.67 -36.99
N LEU A 50 -4.21 -6.58 -38.31
CA LEU A 50 -4.44 -5.34 -39.03
C LEU A 50 -5.96 -5.11 -39.14
N PRO A 51 -6.42 -3.85 -39.07
CA PRO A 51 -7.80 -3.51 -39.43
C PRO A 51 -8.12 -3.98 -40.85
N ALA A 52 -9.41 -4.18 -41.14
CA ALA A 52 -9.88 -4.49 -42.48
C ALA A 52 -9.34 -3.46 -43.49
N ALA A 53 -9.12 -3.88 -44.75
CA ALA A 53 -8.41 -3.06 -45.74
C ALA A 53 -9.03 -1.65 -45.95
N ASN A 54 -10.34 -1.54 -45.78
CA ASN A 54 -11.12 -0.29 -45.83
C ASN A 54 -10.98 0.61 -44.59
N GLN A 55 -10.38 0.12 -43.49
CA GLN A 55 -10.18 0.84 -42.23
C GLN A 55 -8.69 1.12 -41.93
N ARG A 56 -7.76 0.68 -42.79
CA ARG A 56 -6.32 0.92 -42.57
C ARG A 56 -5.93 2.39 -42.64
N GLU A 57 -6.61 3.17 -43.47
CA GLU A 57 -6.39 4.62 -43.57
C GLU A 57 -7.31 5.44 -42.65
N ALA A 58 -8.36 4.80 -42.12
CA ALA A 58 -9.27 5.41 -41.17
C ALA A 58 -8.63 5.39 -39.78
N LEU A 59 -7.85 6.41 -39.48
CA LEU A 59 -7.37 6.69 -38.13
C LEU A 59 -8.57 6.72 -37.18
N THR A 60 -8.45 6.03 -36.04
CA THR A 60 -9.44 6.17 -34.98
C THR A 60 -9.54 7.63 -34.60
N ALA A 61 -10.77 8.13 -34.39
CA ALA A 61 -10.96 9.48 -33.92
C ALA A 61 -10.15 9.68 -32.62
N PRO A 62 -9.52 10.85 -32.44
CA PRO A 62 -8.80 11.14 -31.20
C PRO A 62 -9.74 10.95 -30.01
N GLN A 63 -9.20 10.42 -28.91
CA GLN A 63 -9.98 10.30 -27.68
C GLN A 63 -10.47 11.69 -27.28
N GLN A 64 -11.78 11.80 -27.06
CA GLN A 64 -12.40 13.05 -26.64
C GLN A 64 -11.90 13.38 -25.23
N THR A 65 -11.58 14.66 -25.01
CA THR A 65 -11.12 15.12 -23.70
C THR A 65 -12.28 15.01 -22.71
N LEU A 66 -12.08 14.28 -21.61
CA LEU A 66 -13.08 14.17 -20.53
C LEU A 66 -13.34 15.51 -19.81
N ALA A 67 -12.44 16.47 -20.04
CA ALA A 67 -12.41 17.83 -19.54
C ALA A 67 -13.18 18.82 -20.45
N SER A 68 -14.18 18.38 -21.20
CA SER A 68 -15.02 19.26 -22.03
C SER A 68 -16.30 19.70 -21.29
N LYS A 69 -16.88 20.83 -21.72
CA LYS A 69 -18.16 21.35 -21.21
C LYS A 69 -19.34 20.41 -21.53
N ASP A 70 -19.17 19.52 -22.50
CA ASP A 70 -20.19 18.56 -22.92
C ASP A 70 -20.30 17.36 -21.97
N ASN A 71 -19.39 17.24 -20.98
CA ASN A 71 -19.44 16.19 -19.98
C ASN A 71 -20.51 16.51 -18.91
N PRO A 72 -21.62 15.76 -18.82
CA PRO A 72 -22.69 16.04 -17.85
C PRO A 72 -22.26 15.86 -16.39
N ALA A 73 -21.12 15.20 -16.12
CA ALA A 73 -20.57 15.11 -14.78
C ALA A 73 -19.93 16.44 -14.30
N TRP A 74 -19.76 17.41 -15.22
CA TRP A 74 -19.09 18.69 -14.97
C TRP A 74 -20.05 19.82 -15.36
N LEU A 75 -20.48 20.62 -14.37
CA LEU A 75 -21.39 21.76 -14.61
C LEU A 75 -20.70 22.86 -15.44
N GLU A 76 -19.38 22.98 -15.33
CA GLU A 76 -18.50 23.88 -16.07
C GLU A 76 -17.26 23.09 -16.52
N SER A 77 -16.60 23.48 -17.62
CA SER A 77 -15.32 22.87 -17.97
C SER A 77 -14.28 23.19 -16.89
N PRO A 78 -13.26 22.32 -16.64
CA PRO A 78 -12.23 22.59 -15.64
C PRO A 78 -11.56 23.95 -15.84
N GLU A 79 -11.28 24.29 -17.10
CA GLU A 79 -10.56 25.52 -17.44
C GLU A 79 -11.44 26.76 -17.21
N ASP A 80 -12.73 26.68 -17.53
CA ASP A 80 -13.67 27.76 -17.22
C ASP A 80 -13.82 27.96 -15.71
N ALA A 81 -13.94 26.86 -14.95
CA ALA A 81 -14.02 26.90 -13.49
C ALA A 81 -12.74 27.53 -12.88
N ARG A 82 -11.56 27.19 -13.40
CA ARG A 82 -10.29 27.78 -12.96
C ARG A 82 -10.23 29.27 -13.27
N LYS A 83 -10.65 29.68 -14.47
CA LYS A 83 -10.70 31.09 -14.86
C LYS A 83 -11.62 31.90 -13.96
N ARG A 84 -12.85 31.41 -13.73
CA ARG A 84 -13.81 32.02 -12.81
C ARG A 84 -13.24 32.19 -11.40
N LEU A 85 -12.58 31.15 -10.87
CA LEU A 85 -11.95 31.21 -9.55
C LEU A 85 -10.76 32.17 -9.46
N ALA A 86 -9.99 32.30 -10.54
CA ALA A 86 -8.92 33.28 -10.65
C ALA A 86 -9.49 34.71 -10.65
N GLU A 87 -10.51 34.97 -11.46
CA GLU A 87 -11.20 36.27 -11.51
C GLU A 87 -11.84 36.63 -10.17
N GLU A 88 -12.48 35.68 -9.50
CA GLU A 88 -13.05 35.85 -8.15
C GLU A 88 -11.95 36.20 -7.13
N ALA A 89 -10.79 35.57 -7.22
CA ALA A 89 -9.66 35.87 -6.35
C ALA A 89 -9.05 37.26 -6.63
N ASP A 90 -8.97 37.68 -7.90
CA ASP A 90 -8.50 39.00 -8.27
C ASP A 90 -9.45 40.11 -7.80
N GLN A 91 -10.76 39.90 -7.92
CA GLN A 91 -11.79 40.84 -7.44
C GLN A 91 -11.74 41.01 -5.92
N ASN A 92 -11.52 39.92 -5.18
CA ASN A 92 -11.49 39.92 -3.72
C ASN A 92 -10.09 40.05 -3.14
N LYS A 93 -9.09 40.44 -3.95
CA LYS A 93 -7.67 40.54 -3.54
C LYS A 93 -7.43 41.44 -2.34
N ASN A 94 -8.28 42.46 -2.13
CA ASN A 94 -8.16 43.42 -1.05
C ASN A 94 -9.03 43.10 0.18
N ASP A 95 -9.83 42.02 0.12
CA ASP A 95 -10.64 41.59 1.27
C ASP A 95 -9.82 40.64 2.15
N VAL A 96 -9.57 41.07 3.38
CA VAL A 96 -8.80 40.30 4.39
C VAL A 96 -9.58 39.06 4.86
N ASN A 97 -10.91 39.08 4.76
CA ASN A 97 -11.76 37.97 5.17
C ASN A 97 -12.03 36.98 4.03
N TYR A 98 -11.76 37.37 2.78
CA TYR A 98 -11.94 36.49 1.64
C TYR A 98 -10.90 35.35 1.64
N ARG A 99 -11.36 34.13 1.40
CA ARG A 99 -10.51 32.96 1.17
C ARG A 99 -10.96 32.24 -0.07
N SER A 100 -10.08 32.15 -1.05
CA SER A 100 -10.39 31.41 -2.27
C SER A 100 -10.61 29.92 -1.96
N PRO A 101 -11.56 29.26 -2.64
CA PRO A 101 -11.74 27.82 -2.53
C PRO A 101 -10.51 27.05 -3.05
N LEU A 102 -9.69 27.66 -3.92
CA LEU A 102 -8.39 27.11 -4.33
C LEU A 102 -7.42 26.98 -3.14
N ALA A 103 -7.39 27.98 -2.25
CA ALA A 103 -6.55 27.94 -1.06
C ALA A 103 -7.13 27.03 0.04
N GLN A 104 -8.43 26.74 0.02
CA GLN A 104 -9.05 25.84 0.99
C GLN A 104 -8.56 24.40 0.86
N ALA A 105 -8.26 23.93 -0.36
CA ALA A 105 -7.78 22.57 -0.61
C ALA A 105 -6.51 22.22 0.20
N ASP A 106 -5.59 23.18 0.34
CA ASP A 106 -4.33 23.03 1.09
C ASP A 106 -4.41 23.58 2.53
N SER A 107 -5.58 24.10 2.93
CA SER A 107 -5.73 24.65 4.26
C SER A 107 -5.91 23.54 5.30
N GLY A 108 -5.21 23.66 6.43
CA GLY A 108 -5.38 22.80 7.61
C GLY A 108 -6.80 22.80 8.21
N ARG A 109 -7.77 23.51 7.61
CA ARG A 109 -9.19 23.48 7.96
C ARG A 109 -9.90 22.23 7.41
N ASN A 110 -9.34 21.60 6.37
CA ASN A 110 -9.71 20.26 5.91
C ASN A 110 -9.00 19.14 6.70
N ARG A 111 -8.17 19.50 7.68
CA ARG A 111 -7.54 18.52 8.56
C ARG A 111 -8.63 17.97 9.45
N LYS A 112 -9.08 16.76 9.12
CA LYS A 112 -10.06 16.01 9.92
C LYS A 112 -9.66 16.05 11.39
N THR A 113 -10.63 16.27 12.27
CA THR A 113 -10.36 16.22 13.72
C THR A 113 -9.87 14.82 14.11
N GLU A 114 -9.18 14.68 15.24
CA GLU A 114 -8.74 13.35 15.70
C GLU A 114 -9.92 12.38 15.88
N VAL A 115 -11.09 12.89 16.28
CA VAL A 115 -12.33 12.11 16.38
C VAL A 115 -12.78 11.62 15.00
N GLU A 116 -12.78 12.48 13.99
CA GLU A 116 -13.12 12.09 12.62
C GLU A 116 -12.10 11.11 12.02
N GLN A 117 -10.81 11.31 12.29
CA GLN A 117 -9.75 10.41 11.84
C GLN A 117 -9.90 9.02 12.48
N THR A 118 -10.13 8.95 13.78
CA THR A 118 -10.32 7.67 14.49
C THR A 118 -11.61 6.99 14.05
N ALA A 119 -12.70 7.73 13.82
CA ALA A 119 -13.93 7.18 13.26
C ALA A 119 -13.71 6.61 11.86
N ALA A 120 -13.03 7.36 10.98
CA ALA A 120 -12.70 6.91 9.63
C ALA A 120 -11.79 5.67 9.64
N TYR A 121 -10.80 5.64 10.55
CA TYR A 121 -9.92 4.48 10.72
C TYR A 121 -10.70 3.24 11.19
N ARG A 122 -11.60 3.39 12.18
CA ARG A 122 -12.44 2.27 12.64
C ARG A 122 -13.35 1.74 11.53
N ALA A 123 -13.98 2.64 10.76
CA ALA A 123 -14.81 2.26 9.63
C ALA A 123 -14.00 1.51 8.55
N ALA A 124 -12.82 2.04 8.17
CA ALA A 124 -11.93 1.38 7.20
C ALA A 124 -11.46 0.00 7.69
N ARG A 125 -11.19 -0.14 9.00
CA ARG A 125 -10.80 -1.43 9.59
C ARG A 125 -11.95 -2.45 9.59
N GLN A 126 -13.19 -2.00 9.82
CA GLN A 126 -14.38 -2.84 9.70
C GLN A 126 -14.58 -3.31 8.25
N ASP A 127 -14.39 -2.41 7.27
CA ASP A 127 -14.45 -2.77 5.85
C ASP A 127 -13.36 -3.80 5.47
N GLN A 128 -12.12 -3.61 5.94
CA GLN A 128 -11.02 -4.56 5.73
C GLN A 128 -11.24 -5.92 6.41
N ALA A 129 -11.88 -5.93 7.58
CA ALA A 129 -12.21 -7.17 8.28
C ALA A 129 -13.25 -8.02 7.53
N GLY A 130 -13.86 -7.48 6.47
CA GLY A 130 -14.79 -8.24 5.63
C GLY A 130 -16.12 -8.54 6.31
N THR A 131 -16.42 -7.87 7.44
CA THR A 131 -17.58 -8.10 8.31
C THR A 131 -18.84 -7.42 7.79
N TYR A 132 -19.10 -7.53 6.50
CA TYR A 132 -20.30 -7.00 5.85
C TYR A 132 -21.15 -8.14 5.30
N ASP A 133 -22.47 -7.96 5.32
CA ASP A 133 -23.45 -8.99 4.92
C ASP A 133 -23.53 -9.19 3.40
N GLN A 134 -23.19 -8.18 2.61
CA GLN A 134 -23.29 -8.19 1.14
C GLN A 134 -21.96 -7.90 0.48
N ARG A 135 -21.64 -8.62 -0.61
CA ARG A 135 -20.37 -8.41 -1.33
C ARG A 135 -20.24 -6.96 -1.78
N ARG A 136 -19.13 -6.32 -1.39
CA ARG A 136 -18.82 -4.94 -1.79
C ARG A 136 -17.95 -4.89 -3.04
N TYR A 137 -17.02 -5.84 -3.18
CA TYR A 137 -16.12 -5.92 -4.33
C TYR A 137 -16.29 -7.22 -5.11
N LEU A 138 -15.84 -7.21 -6.37
CA LEU A 138 -15.91 -8.41 -7.22
C LEU A 138 -14.87 -9.47 -6.85
N ILE A 139 -13.77 -9.05 -6.21
CA ILE A 139 -12.69 -9.91 -5.69
C ILE A 139 -13.05 -10.59 -4.36
N ASP A 140 -14.17 -10.21 -3.76
CA ASP A 140 -14.58 -10.71 -2.46
C ASP A 140 -15.11 -12.14 -2.54
N PRO A 141 -14.64 -13.07 -1.68
CA PRO A 141 -15.17 -14.43 -1.67
C PRO A 141 -16.67 -14.44 -1.29
N PRO A 142 -17.44 -15.43 -1.78
CA PRO A 142 -18.84 -15.60 -1.41
C PRO A 142 -19.06 -15.69 0.10
N GLN A 143 -20.21 -15.21 0.59
CA GLN A 143 -20.58 -15.28 2.02
C GLN A 143 -20.44 -16.70 2.60
N GLN A 144 -20.82 -17.73 1.83
CA GLN A 144 -20.66 -19.13 2.20
C GLN A 144 -19.20 -19.55 2.53
N TYR A 145 -18.19 -18.89 1.96
CA TYR A 145 -16.78 -19.18 2.26
C TYR A 145 -16.19 -18.26 3.35
N ARG A 146 -16.95 -17.26 3.83
CA ARG A 146 -16.55 -16.36 4.93
C ARG A 146 -17.06 -16.81 6.29
N GLN A 147 -18.16 -17.55 6.30
CA GLN A 147 -18.75 -18.08 7.53
C GLN A 147 -17.75 -19.02 8.18
N VAL A 148 -17.27 -18.66 9.37
CA VAL A 148 -16.45 -19.55 10.18
C VAL A 148 -17.38 -20.57 10.80
N SER A 149 -16.99 -21.85 10.79
CA SER A 149 -17.81 -22.95 11.32
C SER A 149 -18.17 -22.80 12.79
N ASP A 150 -17.32 -22.10 13.56
CA ASP A 150 -17.59 -21.71 14.94
C ASP A 150 -17.21 -20.23 15.16
N PRO A 151 -18.19 -19.30 15.24
CA PRO A 151 -17.93 -17.89 15.48
C PRO A 151 -17.47 -17.60 16.93
N ALA A 152 -17.72 -18.51 17.88
CA ALA A 152 -17.28 -18.33 19.26
C ALA A 152 -15.76 -18.45 19.38
N ALA A 153 -15.14 -19.35 18.60
CA ALA A 153 -13.69 -19.52 18.55
C ALA A 153 -12.93 -18.26 18.04
N LEU A 154 -13.56 -17.44 17.19
CA LEU A 154 -12.98 -16.17 16.72
C LEU A 154 -12.88 -15.10 17.81
N SER A 155 -13.75 -15.19 18.81
CA SER A 155 -13.81 -14.25 19.94
C SER A 155 -12.98 -14.69 21.15
N ASP A 156 -12.44 -15.91 21.11
CA ASP A 156 -11.58 -16.44 22.16
C ASP A 156 -10.17 -15.84 22.08
N VAL A 157 -10.03 -14.67 22.71
CA VAL A 157 -8.76 -13.97 22.89
C VAL A 157 -7.85 -14.63 23.95
N GLY A 158 -8.28 -15.76 24.52
CA GLY A 158 -7.56 -16.45 25.59
C GLY A 158 -7.44 -15.63 26.88
N THR A 159 -6.50 -16.03 27.74
CA THR A 159 -6.22 -15.28 28.97
C THR A 159 -5.35 -14.07 28.66
N PRO A 160 -5.80 -12.84 28.99
CA PRO A 160 -5.00 -11.63 28.75
C PRO A 160 -3.69 -11.67 29.54
N GLU A 161 -2.62 -11.13 28.94
CA GLU A 161 -1.26 -11.16 29.50
C GLU A 161 -1.18 -10.59 30.92
N SER A 162 -2.01 -9.59 31.24
CA SER A 162 -2.09 -9.03 32.60
C SER A 162 -2.58 -10.03 33.65
N LYS A 163 -3.46 -10.98 33.29
CA LYS A 163 -3.89 -12.06 34.19
C LYS A 163 -2.80 -13.11 34.34
N LYS A 164 -2.09 -13.45 33.26
CA LYS A 164 -0.94 -14.37 33.31
C LYS A 164 0.22 -13.81 34.14
N GLU A 165 0.50 -12.52 34.03
CA GLU A 165 1.51 -11.84 34.84
C GLU A 165 1.16 -11.84 36.33
N LYS A 166 -0.10 -11.55 36.67
CA LYS A 166 -0.59 -11.66 38.06
C LYS A 166 -0.46 -13.07 38.61
N GLN A 167 -0.77 -14.10 37.82
CA GLN A 167 -0.58 -15.49 38.20
C GLN A 167 0.90 -15.81 38.42
N ARG A 168 1.79 -15.47 37.47
CA ARG A 168 3.24 -15.66 37.63
C ARG A 168 3.79 -15.01 38.89
N LYS A 169 3.32 -13.79 39.22
CA LYS A 169 3.73 -13.10 40.44
C LYS A 169 3.23 -13.81 41.70
N LYS A 170 1.97 -14.23 41.71
CA LYS A 170 1.37 -14.99 42.83
C LYS A 170 2.08 -16.32 43.04
N ASP A 171 2.40 -17.04 41.98
CA ASP A 171 3.09 -18.33 42.03
C ASP A 171 4.55 -18.16 42.50
N ALA A 172 5.23 -17.09 42.07
CA ALA A 172 6.56 -16.74 42.56
C ALA A 172 6.55 -16.37 44.06
N GLU A 173 5.56 -15.63 44.52
CA GLU A 173 5.40 -15.27 45.94
C GLU A 173 5.07 -16.50 46.80
N ALA A 174 4.18 -17.38 46.32
CA ALA A 174 3.88 -18.66 46.96
C ALA A 174 5.12 -19.57 47.02
N ALA A 175 5.92 -19.62 45.95
CA ALA A 175 7.18 -20.35 45.93
C ALA A 175 8.19 -19.78 46.95
N GLN A 176 8.31 -18.45 47.05
CA GLN A 176 9.16 -17.79 48.05
C GLN A 176 8.69 -18.04 49.48
N GLN A 177 7.37 -18.02 49.75
CA GLN A 177 6.79 -18.37 51.05
C GLN A 177 6.98 -19.85 51.41
N SER A 178 6.91 -20.75 50.43
CA SER A 178 7.22 -22.18 50.64
C SER A 178 8.70 -22.44 50.91
N ASN A 179 9.58 -21.56 50.43
CA ASN A 179 11.03 -21.65 50.63
C ASN A 179 11.47 -20.98 51.95
N SER A 180 10.67 -20.04 52.49
CA SER A 180 10.90 -19.41 53.80
C SER A 180 10.25 -20.13 54.97
N SER A 181 9.43 -21.16 54.74
CA SER A 181 8.78 -21.95 55.79
C SER A 181 9.64 -23.10 56.35
N SER A 182 10.97 -22.98 56.34
CA SER A 182 11.90 -24.01 56.88
C SER A 182 11.93 -24.09 58.42
N TRP A 183 10.77 -24.04 59.06
CA TRP A 183 10.56 -24.23 60.50
C TRP A 183 11.11 -25.58 61.02
N TRP A 184 11.32 -26.58 60.15
CA TRP A 184 11.70 -27.95 60.52
C TRP A 184 13.15 -28.34 60.18
N LYS A 185 14.10 -27.40 60.10
CA LYS A 185 15.54 -27.74 59.97
C LYS A 185 16.26 -27.58 61.31
N PRO A 186 16.43 -28.64 62.15
CA PRO A 186 17.05 -28.52 63.46
C PRO A 186 18.57 -28.77 63.46
N PHE A 187 19.19 -29.04 62.30
CA PHE A 187 20.64 -29.34 62.24
C PHE A 187 21.27 -28.78 60.95
N GLN A 188 21.89 -27.61 61.05
CA GLN A 188 23.01 -27.15 60.22
C GLN A 188 23.95 -26.33 61.10
#